data_AF-A0A8S0FWW7-F1
#
_entry.id   AF-A0A8S0FWW7-F1
#
_cell.length_a   1.000
_cell.length_b   1.000
_cell.length_c   1.000
_cell.angle_alpha   90.00
_cell.angle_beta   90.00
_cell.angle_gamma   90.00
#
_symmetry.space_group_name_H-M   'P 1'
#
loop_
_entity.id
_entity.type
_entity.pdbx_description
1 polymer ?
#
loop_
_entity_poly.entity_id
_entity_poly.type
_entity_poly.pdbx_seq_one_letter_code
_entity_poly.pdbx_strand_id
1 'polypeptide(L)'
;MFQNKEQTQAAVSLLEKARYSVLEREDKPTTSKPGAPFITSTLQQAASTRLGFGVKKTMMMAQRLYEAGYITYMRTDSTNLSQDAVNMVRGYISDNFGKKYLPESPNQYASKENSQEAHEAIRPSDVNVMAESLKDMEADAQKLYQLIWRQFVACQMTPAKYDSTTLPGVTVGAGDFRLKARGRILRFDGWTKVMPALRKGDEDRILPAVDKGDALTLVELTPAQHFTKPPARFSEASLVKELEKRGIGRPSTYASIISTIQDRGYVRVENRRFYAEKMGEIVTDRLEENFRELMNYDFTAQMENSLDQVANHEAEWKAVLDHFFSDFTQQFWHR
;
A
#
# COMPACT_ATOMS: atom_id res chain seq x y z
N MET A 1 9.34 -27.80 10.76
CA MET A 1 9.51 -26.65 11.66
C MET A 1 9.62 -27.21 13.07
N PHE A 2 10.64 -26.85 13.84
CA PHE A 2 10.81 -27.36 15.21
C PHE A 2 9.75 -26.77 16.12
N GLN A 3 9.09 -27.61 16.92
CA GLN A 3 7.96 -27.21 17.75
C GLN A 3 8.36 -26.86 19.18
N ASN A 4 9.57 -27.26 19.61
CA ASN A 4 10.03 -27.04 20.98
C ASN A 4 11.56 -26.89 21.07
N LYS A 5 12.02 -26.57 22.28
CA LYS A 5 13.44 -26.35 22.58
C LYS A 5 14.28 -27.62 22.40
N GLU A 6 13.77 -28.78 22.77
CA GLU A 6 14.50 -30.06 22.66
C GLU A 6 14.80 -30.41 21.20
N GLN A 7 13.80 -30.32 20.33
CA GLN A 7 13.96 -30.54 18.88
C GLN A 7 14.95 -29.53 18.28
N THR A 8 14.86 -28.26 18.70
CA THR A 8 15.76 -27.20 18.24
C THR A 8 17.20 -27.48 18.69
N GLN A 9 17.42 -27.86 19.95
CA GLN A 9 18.75 -28.15 20.48
C GLN A 9 19.37 -29.41 19.86
N ALA A 10 18.55 -30.42 19.57
CA ALA A 10 18.98 -31.61 18.85
C ALA A 10 19.45 -31.24 17.42
N ALA A 11 18.70 -30.40 16.72
CA ALA A 11 19.10 -29.88 15.41
C ALA A 11 20.38 -29.04 15.47
N VAL A 12 20.50 -28.14 16.45
CA VAL A 12 21.70 -27.32 16.66
C VAL A 12 22.93 -28.19 16.89
N SER A 13 22.84 -29.19 17.76
CA SER A 13 23.95 -30.11 18.04
C SER A 13 24.45 -30.87 16.80
N LEU A 14 23.54 -31.17 15.86
CA LEU A 14 23.90 -31.77 14.57
C LEU A 14 24.58 -30.76 13.65
N LEU A 15 24.02 -29.54 13.56
CA LEU A 15 24.52 -28.45 12.73
C LEU A 15 25.91 -27.95 13.20
N GLU A 16 26.22 -27.97 14.50
CA GLU A 16 27.53 -27.58 15.05
C GLU A 16 28.69 -28.45 14.55
N LYS A 17 28.42 -29.75 14.34
CA LYS A 17 29.44 -30.74 13.93
C LYS A 17 29.54 -30.89 12.41
N ALA A 18 28.74 -30.12 11.69
CA ALA A 18 28.54 -30.32 10.28
C ALA A 18 29.54 -29.59 9.41
N ARG A 19 29.72 -30.08 8.19
CA ARG A 19 30.41 -29.34 7.12
C ARG A 19 29.39 -28.56 6.32
N TYR A 20 29.67 -27.32 5.97
CA TYR A 20 28.75 -26.51 5.19
C TYR A 20 29.30 -26.38 3.78
N SER A 21 28.47 -26.56 2.77
CA SER A 21 28.85 -26.29 1.38
C SER A 21 27.71 -25.67 0.59
N VAL A 22 28.07 -24.83 -0.38
CA VAL A 22 27.08 -24.20 -1.27
C VAL A 22 26.52 -25.26 -2.22
N LEU A 23 25.22 -25.57 -2.12
CA LEU A 23 24.55 -26.51 -3.02
C LEU A 23 24.33 -25.88 -4.40
N GLU A 24 23.89 -24.63 -4.37
CA GLU A 24 23.41 -23.90 -5.53
C GLU A 24 23.53 -22.40 -5.26
N ARG A 25 23.87 -21.67 -6.32
CA ARG A 25 23.83 -20.23 -6.39
C ARG A 25 23.04 -19.83 -7.62
N GLU A 26 22.05 -18.97 -7.41
CA GLU A 26 21.21 -18.44 -8.45
C GLU A 26 21.33 -16.92 -8.46
N ASP A 27 21.96 -16.39 -9.51
CA ASP A 27 22.00 -14.95 -9.77
C ASP A 27 21.01 -14.60 -10.87
N LYS A 28 20.07 -13.71 -10.57
CA LYS A 28 19.05 -13.27 -11.52
C LYS A 28 18.93 -11.75 -11.56
N PRO A 29 18.94 -11.14 -12.76
CA PRO A 29 18.56 -9.74 -12.89
C PRO A 29 17.09 -9.59 -12.53
N THR A 30 16.79 -8.66 -11.64
CA THR A 30 15.42 -8.36 -11.20
C THR A 30 15.17 -6.86 -11.28
N THR A 31 13.90 -6.48 -11.41
CA THR A 31 13.51 -5.08 -11.56
C THR A 31 12.38 -4.72 -10.60
N SER A 32 12.42 -3.50 -10.05
CA SER A 32 11.32 -2.91 -9.29
C SER A 32 10.72 -1.76 -10.08
N LYS A 33 9.45 -1.90 -10.48
CA LYS A 33 8.69 -0.86 -11.19
C LYS A 33 8.20 0.21 -10.19
N PRO A 34 8.09 1.48 -10.61
CA PRO A 34 7.46 2.50 -9.79
C PRO A 34 5.96 2.24 -9.61
N GLY A 35 5.42 2.65 -8.46
CA GLY A 35 3.98 2.63 -8.23
C GLY A 35 3.22 3.65 -9.08
N ALA A 36 1.92 3.44 -9.24
CA ALA A 36 1.00 4.38 -9.91
C ALA A 36 0.99 5.76 -9.23
N PRO A 37 0.59 6.84 -9.94
CA PRO A 37 0.29 8.12 -9.28
C PRO A 37 -0.84 7.93 -8.26
N PHE A 38 -0.94 8.86 -7.31
CA PHE A 38 -1.88 8.68 -6.20
C PHE A 38 -3.33 8.86 -6.64
N ILE A 39 -4.18 7.97 -6.15
CA ILE A 39 -5.60 8.19 -5.93
C ILE A 39 -5.86 8.45 -4.44
N THR A 40 -7.09 8.81 -4.09
CA THR A 40 -7.47 9.18 -2.71
C THR A 40 -7.09 8.12 -1.69
N SER A 41 -7.42 6.86 -1.96
CA SER A 41 -7.14 5.72 -1.08
C SER A 41 -5.64 5.53 -0.87
N THR A 42 -4.86 5.54 -1.95
CA THR A 42 -3.41 5.33 -1.92
C THR A 42 -2.67 6.51 -1.30
N LEU A 43 -3.14 7.75 -1.47
CA LEU A 43 -2.61 8.94 -0.81
C LEU A 43 -2.81 8.83 0.70
N GLN A 44 -4.02 8.50 1.15
CA GLN A 44 -4.33 8.31 2.56
C GLN A 44 -3.47 7.21 3.20
N GLN A 45 -3.31 6.07 2.51
CA GLN A 45 -2.46 4.97 2.95
C GLN A 45 -0.98 5.40 3.08
N ALA A 46 -0.46 6.10 2.07
CA ALA A 46 0.93 6.53 2.03
C ALA A 46 1.20 7.64 3.07
N ALA A 47 0.32 8.63 3.21
CA ALA A 47 0.44 9.69 4.20
C ALA A 47 0.40 9.13 5.64
N SER A 48 -0.47 8.16 5.90
CA SER A 48 -0.50 7.48 7.20
C SER A 48 0.79 6.74 7.45
N THR A 49 1.24 5.90 6.51
CA THR A 49 2.42 5.04 6.72
C THR A 49 3.74 5.83 6.77
N ARG A 50 3.89 6.86 5.93
CA ARG A 50 5.17 7.58 5.74
C ARG A 50 5.27 8.89 6.53
N LEU A 51 4.16 9.61 6.70
CA LEU A 51 4.13 10.91 7.39
C LEU A 51 3.46 10.82 8.76
N GLY A 52 2.78 9.71 9.04
CA GLY A 52 2.07 9.52 10.29
C GLY A 52 0.73 10.24 10.36
N PHE A 53 0.21 10.79 9.26
CA PHE A 53 -1.03 11.55 9.24
C PHE A 53 -2.27 10.64 9.29
N GLY A 54 -3.28 11.02 10.07
CA GLY A 54 -4.60 10.42 9.95
C GLY A 54 -5.29 10.80 8.64
N VAL A 55 -6.32 10.06 8.24
CA VAL A 55 -7.06 10.28 6.99
C VAL A 55 -7.71 11.67 6.96
N LYS A 56 -8.28 12.12 8.08
CA LYS A 56 -8.89 13.46 8.21
C LYS A 56 -7.87 14.56 7.99
N LYS A 57 -6.70 14.47 8.64
CA LYS A 57 -5.59 15.42 8.46
C LYS A 57 -5.08 15.44 7.02
N THR A 58 -4.92 14.25 6.42
CA THR A 58 -4.48 14.11 5.03
C THR A 58 -5.43 14.83 4.07
N MET A 59 -6.74 14.60 4.20
CA MET A 59 -7.73 15.22 3.32
C MET A 59 -7.85 16.74 3.54
N MET A 60 -7.73 17.22 4.78
CA MET A 60 -7.72 18.65 5.08
C MET A 60 -6.52 19.36 4.46
N MET A 61 -5.33 18.76 4.51
CA MET A 61 -4.14 19.30 3.86
C MET A 61 -4.24 19.25 2.33
N ALA A 62 -4.74 18.14 1.78
CA ALA A 62 -4.95 18.00 0.35
C ALA A 62 -5.97 19.02 -0.18
N GLN A 63 -7.06 19.30 0.55
CA GLN A 63 -8.02 20.35 0.23
C GLN A 63 -7.33 21.71 0.11
N ARG A 64 -6.51 22.08 1.11
CA ARG A 64 -5.79 23.37 1.10
C ARG A 64 -4.81 23.47 -0.07
N LEU A 65 -4.08 22.39 -0.38
CA LEU A 65 -3.18 22.33 -1.52
C LEU A 65 -3.94 22.49 -2.85
N TYR A 66 -5.11 21.86 -2.97
CA TYR A 66 -5.98 21.97 -4.15
C TYR A 66 -6.54 23.38 -4.33
N GLU A 67 -7.11 23.97 -3.28
CA GLU A 67 -7.68 25.33 -3.30
C GLU A 67 -6.62 26.40 -3.59
N ALA A 68 -5.37 26.17 -3.15
CA ALA A 68 -4.23 27.02 -3.48
C ALA A 68 -3.64 26.76 -4.88
N GLY A 69 -4.19 25.81 -5.64
CA GLY A 69 -3.78 25.50 -7.01
C GLY A 69 -2.53 24.62 -7.14
N TYR A 70 -2.02 24.04 -6.05
CA TYR A 70 -0.78 23.26 -6.07
C TYR A 70 -0.94 21.82 -6.53
N ILE A 71 -2.11 21.20 -6.33
CA ILE A 71 -2.39 19.83 -6.76
C ILE A 71 -3.71 19.74 -7.50
N THR A 72 -3.90 18.66 -8.26
CA THR A 72 -5.20 18.27 -8.84
C THR A 72 -6.19 17.84 -7.76
N TYR A 73 -7.46 17.66 -8.16
CA TYR A 73 -8.54 17.33 -7.24
C TYR A 73 -8.27 16.04 -6.46
N MET A 74 -8.34 16.13 -5.14
CA MET A 74 -7.88 15.08 -4.21
C MET A 74 -8.90 13.97 -3.94
N ARG A 75 -10.12 14.06 -4.51
CA ARG A 75 -11.16 13.02 -4.40
C ARG A 75 -11.34 12.36 -5.75
N THR A 76 -10.41 11.47 -6.06
CA THR A 76 -10.31 10.71 -7.30
C THR A 76 -10.00 9.25 -7.00
N ASP A 77 -10.50 8.35 -7.83
CA ASP A 77 -10.17 6.93 -7.92
C ASP A 77 -9.42 6.58 -9.22
N SER A 78 -9.12 7.60 -10.04
CA SER A 78 -8.45 7.45 -11.33
C SER A 78 -6.94 7.63 -11.20
N THR A 79 -6.18 6.70 -11.76
CA THR A 79 -4.71 6.82 -11.86
C THR A 79 -4.26 7.48 -13.17
N ASN A 80 -5.22 7.98 -13.96
CA ASN A 80 -4.96 8.62 -15.24
C ASN A 80 -4.16 9.92 -15.09
N LEU A 81 -3.33 10.22 -16.08
CA LEU A 81 -2.58 11.46 -16.20
C LEU A 81 -2.81 12.03 -17.61
N SER A 82 -3.18 13.30 -17.71
CA SER A 82 -3.27 13.98 -19.01
C SER A 82 -1.93 13.96 -19.74
N GLN A 83 -2.01 14.10 -21.06
CA GLN A 83 -0.84 14.17 -21.91
C GLN A 83 0.09 15.32 -21.51
N ASP A 84 -0.46 16.46 -21.11
CA ASP A 84 0.33 17.61 -20.64
C ASP A 84 1.08 17.30 -19.35
N ALA A 85 0.43 16.65 -18.38
CA ALA A 85 1.07 16.23 -17.14
C ALA A 85 2.21 15.23 -17.40
N VAL A 86 1.98 14.26 -18.28
CA VAL A 86 2.97 13.27 -18.71
C VAL A 86 4.16 13.94 -19.39
N ASN A 87 3.91 14.86 -20.33
CA ASN A 87 4.96 15.58 -21.03
C ASN A 87 5.80 16.44 -20.07
N MET A 88 5.13 17.17 -19.18
CA MET A 88 5.75 18.03 -18.17
C MET A 88 6.70 17.24 -17.26
N VAL A 89 6.23 16.14 -16.67
CA VAL A 89 7.06 15.35 -15.74
C VAL A 89 8.19 14.63 -16.46
N ARG A 90 7.98 14.16 -17.70
CA ARG A 90 9.02 13.54 -18.52
C ARG A 90 10.11 14.54 -18.90
N GLY A 91 9.74 15.78 -19.22
CA GLY A 91 10.69 16.89 -19.42
C GLY A 91 11.53 17.12 -18.17
N TYR A 92 10.87 17.28 -17.01
CA TYR A 92 11.58 17.43 -15.73
C TYR A 92 12.54 16.26 -15.45
N ILE A 93 12.15 15.01 -15.74
CA ILE A 93 13.01 13.85 -15.55
C ILE A 93 14.24 13.90 -16.46
N SER A 94 14.04 14.26 -17.73
CA SER A 94 15.12 14.43 -18.71
C SER A 94 16.15 15.45 -18.23
N ASP A 95 15.69 16.61 -17.75
CA ASP A 95 16.55 17.74 -17.41
C ASP A 95 17.28 17.55 -16.07
N ASN A 96 16.62 16.94 -15.07
CA ASN A 96 17.14 16.87 -13.70
C ASN A 96 17.76 15.52 -13.32
N PHE A 97 17.38 14.42 -13.99
CA PHE A 97 17.94 13.09 -13.71
C PHE A 97 18.73 12.52 -14.90
N GLY A 98 18.36 12.90 -16.13
CA GLY A 98 18.99 12.47 -17.37
C GLY A 98 18.31 11.29 -18.05
N LYS A 99 18.63 11.09 -19.34
CA LYS A 99 17.96 10.14 -20.25
C LYS A 99 17.81 8.71 -19.71
N LYS A 100 18.79 8.21 -18.94
CA LYS A 100 18.74 6.85 -18.38
C LYS A 100 17.59 6.62 -17.38
N TYR A 101 17.03 7.69 -16.81
CA TYR A 101 15.89 7.63 -15.88
C TYR A 101 14.54 7.81 -16.57
N LEU A 102 14.54 8.15 -17.86
CA LEU A 102 13.34 8.40 -18.64
C LEU A 102 12.99 7.16 -19.48
N PRO A 103 11.83 6.53 -19.28
CA PRO A 103 11.36 5.44 -20.14
C PRO A 103 11.17 5.93 -21.58
N GLU A 104 11.44 5.04 -22.55
CA GLU A 104 11.28 5.33 -23.98
C GLU A 104 9.85 5.80 -24.29
N SER A 105 8.86 5.03 -23.87
CA SER A 105 7.44 5.39 -23.94
C SER A 105 6.89 5.80 -22.56
N PRO A 106 5.89 6.69 -22.49
CA PRO A 106 5.22 7.02 -21.23
C PRO A 106 4.64 5.78 -20.52
N ASN A 107 4.75 5.74 -19.19
CA ASN A 107 4.11 4.70 -18.40
C ASN A 107 2.61 5.02 -18.32
N GLN A 108 1.76 4.05 -18.69
CA GLN A 108 0.32 4.14 -18.46
C GLN A 108 -0.08 3.28 -17.27
N TYR A 109 -1.00 3.80 -16.46
CA TYR A 109 -1.59 3.12 -15.33
C TYR A 109 -3.09 3.02 -15.57
N ALA A 110 -3.62 1.80 -15.51
CA ALA A 110 -5.04 1.56 -15.73
C ALA A 110 -5.87 2.07 -14.55
N SER A 111 -6.97 2.78 -14.85
CA SER A 111 -8.05 3.05 -13.89
C SER A 111 -9.02 1.85 -13.84
N LYS A 112 -9.83 1.77 -12.77
CA LYS A 112 -10.88 0.75 -12.67
C LYS A 112 -12.03 1.08 -13.65
N GLU A 113 -12.73 0.06 -14.15
CA GLU A 113 -13.81 0.19 -15.16
C GLU A 113 -14.96 1.13 -14.76
N ASN A 114 -15.16 1.39 -13.47
CA ASN A 114 -16.19 2.32 -12.95
C ASN A 114 -15.61 3.62 -12.38
N SER A 115 -14.35 3.97 -12.69
CA SER A 115 -13.81 5.26 -12.24
C SER A 115 -14.62 6.37 -12.85
N GLN A 116 -14.97 7.41 -12.08
CA GLN A 116 -15.63 8.61 -12.62
C GLN A 116 -14.64 9.26 -13.61
N GLU A 117 -14.72 8.89 -14.88
CA GLU A 117 -13.65 8.97 -15.90
C GLU A 117 -13.17 10.41 -16.20
N ALA A 118 -13.83 11.42 -15.65
CA ALA A 118 -13.47 12.82 -15.81
C ALA A 118 -12.34 13.30 -14.89
N HIS A 119 -11.83 12.47 -13.97
CA HIS A 119 -10.81 12.89 -13.00
C HIS A 119 -9.42 12.32 -13.29
N GLU A 120 -8.41 13.18 -13.14
CA GLU A 120 -7.00 12.77 -13.12
C GLU A 120 -6.60 12.23 -11.75
N ALA A 121 -5.44 11.58 -11.69
CA ALA A 121 -4.76 11.25 -10.45
C ALA A 121 -4.37 12.51 -9.65
N ILE A 122 -4.13 12.32 -8.37
CA ILE A 122 -3.60 13.35 -7.46
C ILE A 122 -2.12 13.58 -7.77
N ARG A 123 -1.81 14.73 -8.35
CA ARG A 123 -0.47 15.14 -8.80
C ARG A 123 -0.26 16.64 -8.58
N PRO A 124 0.98 17.14 -8.62
CA PRO A 124 1.24 18.56 -8.73
C PRO A 124 0.59 19.16 -9.98
N SER A 125 0.08 20.38 -9.86
CA SER A 125 -0.38 21.17 -11.01
C SER A 125 0.79 21.56 -11.91
N ASP A 126 1.94 21.89 -11.31
CA ASP A 126 3.22 22.18 -11.98
C ASP A 126 4.34 21.38 -11.29
N VAL A 127 5.09 20.59 -12.07
CA VAL A 127 6.19 19.77 -11.55
C VAL A 127 7.38 20.61 -11.08
N ASN A 128 7.53 21.84 -11.56
CA ASN A 128 8.66 22.71 -11.23
C ASN A 128 8.50 23.41 -9.88
N VAL A 129 7.30 23.41 -9.31
CA VAL A 129 7.04 23.96 -7.98
C VAL A 129 7.50 22.94 -6.93
N MET A 130 8.52 23.32 -6.16
CA MET A 130 9.07 22.49 -5.08
C MET A 130 8.32 22.72 -3.76
N ALA A 131 8.34 21.74 -2.87
CA ALA A 131 7.59 21.79 -1.60
C ALA A 131 8.00 22.99 -0.72
N GLU A 132 9.28 23.35 -0.75
CA GLU A 132 9.87 24.46 0.00
C GLU A 132 9.45 25.84 -0.55
N SER A 133 8.98 25.89 -1.79
CA SER A 133 8.55 27.13 -2.46
C SER A 133 7.07 27.46 -2.26
N LEU A 134 6.31 26.56 -1.63
CA LEU A 134 4.87 26.75 -1.38
C LEU A 134 4.66 27.91 -0.40
N LYS A 135 3.92 28.92 -0.85
CA LYS A 135 3.51 30.08 -0.03
C LYS A 135 2.28 29.72 0.82
N ASP A 136 2.23 30.27 2.03
CA ASP A 136 1.10 30.16 2.97
C ASP A 136 0.67 28.72 3.30
N MET A 137 1.60 27.78 3.19
CA MET A 137 1.39 26.36 3.51
C MET A 137 2.17 25.97 4.77
N GLU A 138 1.47 25.32 5.70
CA GLU A 138 2.11 24.77 6.89
C GLU A 138 3.03 23.59 6.56
N ALA A 139 3.97 23.29 7.45
CA ALA A 139 4.99 22.25 7.23
C ALA A 139 4.39 20.87 6.87
N ASP A 140 3.22 20.54 7.41
CA ASP A 140 2.56 19.26 7.12
C ASP A 140 1.88 19.26 5.74
N ALA A 141 1.37 20.39 5.26
CA ALA A 141 0.92 20.54 3.87
C ALA A 141 2.11 20.41 2.90
N GLN A 142 3.25 21.03 3.20
CA GLN A 142 4.48 20.90 2.41
C GLN A 142 4.97 19.45 2.34
N LYS A 143 4.96 18.71 3.46
CA LYS A 143 5.29 17.28 3.49
C LYS A 143 4.34 16.45 2.64
N LEU A 144 3.04 16.73 2.68
CA LEU A 144 2.04 16.03 1.87
C LEU A 144 2.26 16.31 0.37
N TYR A 145 2.49 17.57 0.00
CA TYR A 145 2.83 17.95 -1.36
C TYR A 145 4.10 17.24 -1.83
N GLN A 146 5.16 17.24 -1.02
CA GLN A 146 6.40 16.55 -1.36
C GLN A 146 6.18 15.04 -1.60
N LEU A 147 5.32 14.40 -0.81
CA LEU A 147 4.94 13.00 -0.99
C LEU A 147 4.24 12.79 -2.35
N ILE A 148 3.26 13.64 -2.67
CA ILE A 148 2.53 13.63 -3.96
C ILE A 148 3.50 13.83 -5.12
N TRP A 149 4.35 14.85 -5.04
CA TRP A 149 5.35 15.20 -6.05
C TRP A 149 6.31 14.04 -6.34
N ARG A 150 6.88 13.41 -5.29
CA ARG A 150 7.82 12.28 -5.49
C ARG A 150 7.14 11.09 -6.15
N GLN A 151 5.90 10.80 -5.79
CA GLN A 151 5.14 9.70 -6.40
C GLN A 151 4.83 9.99 -7.87
N PHE A 152 4.44 11.22 -8.20
CA PHE A 152 4.16 11.66 -9.57
C PHE A 152 5.42 11.61 -10.46
N VAL A 153 6.55 12.10 -9.97
CA VAL A 153 7.82 11.99 -10.72
C VAL A 153 8.23 10.54 -10.88
N ALA A 154 8.21 9.76 -9.80
CA ALA A 154 8.62 8.36 -9.83
C ALA A 154 7.79 7.50 -10.80
N CYS A 155 6.48 7.74 -10.92
CA CYS A 155 5.62 6.91 -11.77
C CYS A 155 5.97 7.01 -13.27
N GLN A 156 6.67 8.07 -13.70
CA GLN A 156 7.17 8.22 -15.06
C GLN A 156 8.68 7.97 -15.20
N MET A 157 9.34 7.40 -14.19
CA MET A 157 10.75 7.00 -14.24
C MET A 157 10.94 5.52 -14.61
N THR A 158 12.13 5.18 -15.09
CA THR A 158 12.53 3.79 -15.38
C THR A 158 12.59 2.92 -14.12
N PRO A 159 12.36 1.60 -14.22
CA PRO A 159 12.50 0.66 -13.10
C PRO A 159 13.89 0.68 -12.47
N ALA A 160 13.95 0.45 -11.16
CA ALA A 160 15.21 0.13 -10.48
C ALA A 160 15.64 -1.30 -10.88
N LYS A 161 16.94 -1.51 -11.08
CA LYS A 161 17.53 -2.80 -11.48
C LYS A 161 18.43 -3.33 -10.38
N TYR A 162 18.29 -4.62 -10.10
CA TYR A 162 19.06 -5.33 -9.08
C TYR A 162 19.59 -6.64 -9.63
N ASP A 163 20.77 -7.04 -9.16
CA ASP A 163 21.20 -8.42 -9.27
C ASP A 163 20.81 -9.13 -7.98
N SER A 164 19.81 -10.01 -8.06
CA SER A 164 19.36 -10.80 -6.93
C SER A 164 20.19 -12.08 -6.87
N THR A 165 20.83 -12.33 -5.74
CA THR A 165 21.51 -13.58 -5.44
C THR A 165 20.66 -14.36 -4.45
N THR A 166 20.24 -15.55 -4.85
CA THR A 166 19.64 -16.53 -3.95
C THR A 166 20.61 -17.69 -3.79
N LEU A 167 20.88 -18.07 -2.55
CA LEU A 167 21.51 -19.33 -2.20
C LEU A 167 20.39 -20.25 -1.68
N PRO A 168 19.67 -20.97 -2.56
CA PRO A 168 18.48 -21.74 -2.17
C PRO A 168 18.81 -22.99 -1.33
N GLY A 169 20.10 -23.30 -1.18
CA GLY A 169 20.60 -24.30 -0.26
C GLY A 169 22.08 -24.06 0.03
N VAL A 170 22.44 -23.71 1.25
CA VAL A 170 23.70 -24.22 1.82
C VAL A 170 23.36 -25.60 2.34
N THR A 171 23.95 -26.64 1.74
CA THR A 171 23.85 -27.98 2.28
C THR A 171 24.74 -28.04 3.51
N VAL A 172 24.20 -28.65 4.54
CA VAL A 172 24.96 -28.98 5.73
C VAL A 172 25.18 -30.47 5.68
N GLY A 173 26.44 -30.91 5.56
CA GLY A 173 26.90 -32.29 5.66
C GLY A 173 26.68 -32.91 7.04
N ALA A 174 25.58 -32.58 7.70
CA ALA A 174 25.01 -33.26 8.86
C ALA A 174 23.49 -33.37 8.67
N GLY A 175 23.06 -34.33 7.85
CA GLY A 175 21.65 -34.67 7.64
C GLY A 175 20.94 -33.90 6.51
N ASP A 176 19.61 -33.89 6.52
CA ASP A 176 18.73 -33.32 5.47
C ASP A 176 18.48 -31.80 5.60
N PHE A 177 19.37 -31.06 6.27
CA PHE A 177 19.19 -29.62 6.50
C PHE A 177 19.52 -28.80 5.25
N ARG A 178 18.64 -27.84 4.93
CA ARG A 178 18.88 -26.82 3.90
C ARG A 178 18.74 -25.43 4.50
N LEU A 179 19.78 -24.62 4.40
CA LEU A 179 19.74 -23.20 4.78
C LEU A 179 19.60 -22.34 3.54
N LYS A 180 18.95 -21.19 3.67
CA LYS A 180 18.75 -20.24 2.58
C LYS A 180 19.28 -18.86 2.95
N ALA A 181 20.00 -18.25 2.03
CA ALA A 181 20.34 -16.83 2.08
C ALA A 181 19.81 -16.13 0.82
N ARG A 182 19.37 -14.89 0.98
CA ARG A 182 18.97 -14.00 -0.12
C ARG A 182 19.64 -12.66 0.07
N GLY A 183 20.05 -12.07 -1.03
CA GLY A 183 20.52 -10.70 -1.08
C GLY A 183 20.36 -10.14 -2.48
N ARG A 184 20.53 -8.84 -2.62
CA ARG A 184 20.53 -8.20 -3.93
C ARG A 184 21.44 -6.98 -3.94
N ILE A 185 22.01 -6.71 -5.09
CA ILE A 185 22.87 -5.55 -5.32
C ILE A 185 22.13 -4.59 -6.24
N LEU A 186 21.94 -3.35 -5.80
CA LEU A 186 21.38 -2.30 -6.64
C LEU A 186 22.37 -1.95 -7.76
N ARG A 187 21.96 -2.15 -9.01
CA ARG A 187 22.74 -1.79 -10.21
C ARG A 187 22.33 -0.45 -10.77
N PHE A 188 21.05 -0.12 -10.65
CA PHE A 188 20.51 1.14 -11.11
C PHE A 188 19.31 1.54 -10.24
N ASP A 189 19.37 2.71 -9.63
CA ASP A 189 18.36 3.23 -8.71
C ASP A 189 17.03 3.59 -9.39
N GLY A 190 17.04 3.93 -10.69
CA GLY A 190 15.81 4.21 -11.44
C GLY A 190 14.89 5.19 -10.69
N TRP A 191 13.61 4.87 -10.60
CA TRP A 191 12.62 5.65 -9.86
C TRP A 191 12.94 5.85 -8.37
N THR A 192 13.73 4.99 -7.74
CA THR A 192 14.07 5.14 -6.31
C THR A 192 14.97 6.35 -6.05
N LYS A 193 15.61 6.90 -7.10
CA LYS A 193 16.43 8.12 -7.03
C LYS A 193 15.68 9.33 -6.48
N VAL A 194 14.39 9.47 -6.82
CA VAL A 194 13.55 10.61 -6.37
C VAL A 194 12.93 10.36 -5.00
N MET A 195 13.05 9.16 -4.44
CA MET A 195 12.55 8.83 -3.11
C MET A 195 13.57 9.19 -2.03
N PRO A 196 13.16 9.40 -0.76
CA PRO A 196 14.09 9.44 0.35
C PRO A 196 14.93 8.17 0.38
N ALA A 197 16.20 8.27 0.81
CA ALA A 197 17.09 7.12 0.91
C ALA A 197 16.42 5.99 1.70
N LEU A 198 16.18 4.86 1.03
CA LEU A 198 15.56 3.70 1.64
C LEU A 198 16.46 3.20 2.78
N ARG A 199 15.87 2.89 3.93
CA ARG A 199 16.57 2.07 4.94
C ARG A 199 16.83 0.72 4.30
N LYS A 200 18.09 0.29 4.24
CA LYS A 200 18.47 -1.02 3.71
C LYS A 200 17.74 -2.11 4.50
N GLY A 201 16.85 -2.85 3.84
CA GLY A 201 16.20 -4.01 4.43
C GLY A 201 17.10 -5.24 4.35
N ASP A 202 16.68 -6.35 4.97
CA ASP A 202 17.45 -7.61 4.92
C ASP A 202 17.61 -8.16 3.50
N GLU A 203 16.70 -7.86 2.58
CA GLU A 203 16.82 -8.24 1.16
C GLU A 203 17.86 -7.42 0.39
N ASP A 204 18.19 -6.20 0.85
CA ASP A 204 19.23 -5.34 0.25
C ASP A 204 20.65 -5.68 0.73
N ARG A 205 20.81 -6.83 1.41
CA ARG A 205 22.12 -7.32 1.84
C ARG A 205 22.94 -7.77 0.63
N ILE A 206 24.21 -7.42 0.64
CA ILE A 206 25.19 -7.91 -0.33
C ILE A 206 25.70 -9.24 0.18
N LEU A 207 25.46 -10.31 -0.57
CA LEU A 207 26.05 -11.61 -0.27
C LEU A 207 27.48 -11.68 -0.80
N PRO A 208 28.41 -12.36 -0.11
CA PRO A 208 29.75 -12.62 -0.63
C PRO A 208 29.72 -13.38 -1.96
N ALA A 209 30.82 -13.25 -2.73
CA ALA A 209 31.08 -14.13 -3.86
C ALA A 209 31.37 -15.54 -3.31
N VAL A 210 30.57 -16.50 -3.73
CA VAL A 210 30.69 -17.93 -3.40
C VAL A 210 30.21 -18.71 -4.61
N ASP A 211 30.87 -19.82 -4.90
CA ASP A 211 30.54 -20.73 -6.01
C ASP A 211 29.89 -22.01 -5.50
N LYS A 212 29.21 -22.73 -6.39
CA LYS A 212 28.68 -24.06 -6.08
C LYS A 212 29.82 -24.99 -5.69
N GLY A 213 29.68 -25.65 -4.54
CA GLY A 213 30.68 -26.56 -3.98
C GLY A 213 31.64 -25.91 -2.98
N ASP A 214 31.65 -24.59 -2.85
CA ASP A 214 32.49 -23.90 -1.87
C ASP A 214 32.17 -24.37 -0.46
N ALA A 215 33.23 -24.65 0.31
CA ALA A 215 33.11 -24.97 1.72
C ALA A 215 32.91 -23.68 2.52
N LEU A 216 31.96 -23.71 3.46
CA LEU A 216 31.70 -22.62 4.39
C LEU A 216 32.07 -23.06 5.82
N THR A 217 32.63 -22.13 6.59
CA THR A 217 32.92 -22.34 8.00
C THR A 217 31.78 -21.80 8.84
N LEU A 218 31.22 -22.67 9.69
CA LEU A 218 30.24 -22.23 10.69
C LEU A 218 30.92 -21.30 11.69
N VAL A 219 30.36 -20.11 11.88
CA VAL A 219 30.80 -19.16 12.92
C VAL A 219 29.89 -19.23 14.13
N GLU A 220 28.58 -19.17 13.92
CA GLU A 220 27.58 -19.14 14.99
C GLU A 220 26.26 -19.78 14.55
N LEU A 221 25.57 -20.44 15.48
CA LEU A 221 24.16 -20.79 15.36
C LEU A 221 23.38 -20.07 16.45
N THR A 222 22.39 -19.27 16.04
CA THR A 222 21.53 -18.53 16.97
C THR A 222 20.09 -19.05 16.87
N PRO A 223 19.65 -19.97 17.75
CA PRO A 223 18.28 -20.43 17.77
C PRO A 223 17.32 -19.30 18.13
N ALA A 224 16.28 -19.10 17.32
CA ALA A 224 15.26 -18.09 17.55
C ALA A 224 13.89 -18.75 17.77
N GLN A 225 13.27 -18.49 18.91
CA GLN A 225 11.90 -18.90 19.17
C GLN A 225 10.93 -17.92 18.51
N HIS A 226 9.96 -18.46 17.79
CA HIS A 226 8.88 -17.69 17.18
C HIS A 226 7.53 -18.21 17.67
N PHE A 227 6.56 -17.30 17.71
CA PHE A 227 5.16 -17.62 17.96
C PHE A 227 4.34 -17.22 16.74
N THR A 228 3.28 -18.00 16.46
CA THR A 228 2.24 -17.52 15.56
C THR A 228 1.63 -16.26 16.17
N LYS A 229 1.44 -15.25 15.33
CA LYS A 229 0.81 -13.99 15.74
C LYS A 229 -0.64 -14.03 15.29
N PRO A 230 -1.59 -13.51 16.09
CA PRO A 230 -2.94 -13.31 15.62
C PRO A 230 -2.95 -12.36 14.42
N PRO A 231 -4.03 -12.33 13.62
CA PRO A 231 -4.21 -11.34 12.57
C PRO A 231 -3.95 -9.93 13.09
N ALA A 232 -3.20 -9.14 12.31
CA ALA A 232 -2.88 -7.77 12.70
C ALA A 232 -4.16 -6.91 12.72
N ARG A 233 -4.32 -6.09 13.76
CA ARG A 233 -5.39 -5.10 13.82
C ARG A 233 -5.30 -4.11 12.65
N PHE A 234 -6.44 -3.57 12.26
CA PHE A 234 -6.48 -2.49 11.29
C PHE A 234 -5.77 -1.24 11.82
N SER A 235 -5.08 -0.55 10.92
CA SER A 235 -4.72 0.86 11.04
C SER A 235 -5.66 1.65 10.14
N GLU A 236 -5.67 2.99 10.21
CA GLU A 236 -6.43 3.79 9.24
C GLU A 236 -6.06 3.44 7.79
N ALA A 237 -4.76 3.31 7.48
CA ALA A 237 -4.31 2.91 6.14
C ALA A 237 -4.87 1.55 5.70
N SER A 238 -4.75 0.52 6.54
CA SER A 238 -5.24 -0.80 6.17
C SER A 238 -6.77 -0.92 6.18
N LEU A 239 -7.48 -0.07 6.93
CA LEU A 239 -8.94 0.01 6.87
C LEU A 239 -9.41 0.70 5.59
N VAL A 240 -8.80 1.81 5.17
CA VAL A 240 -9.07 2.43 3.85
C VAL A 240 -8.86 1.42 2.73
N LYS A 241 -7.74 0.68 2.79
CA LYS A 241 -7.44 -0.37 1.81
C LYS A 241 -8.50 -1.47 1.79
N GLU A 242 -8.99 -1.88 2.95
CA GLU A 242 -10.01 -2.92 3.04
C GLU A 242 -11.38 -2.45 2.52
N LEU A 243 -11.76 -1.20 2.84
CA LEU A 243 -12.96 -0.55 2.30
C LEU A 243 -12.92 -0.48 0.77
N GLU A 244 -11.83 0.05 0.20
CA GLU A 244 -11.62 0.10 -1.24
C GLU A 244 -11.63 -1.29 -1.90
N LYS A 245 -11.00 -2.28 -1.28
CA LYS A 245 -10.96 -3.66 -1.78
C LYS A 245 -12.36 -4.28 -1.82
N ARG A 246 -13.21 -3.98 -0.85
CA ARG A 246 -14.58 -4.49 -0.78
C ARG A 246 -15.58 -3.68 -1.59
N GLY A 247 -15.16 -2.60 -2.26
CA GLY A 247 -16.08 -1.70 -2.98
C GLY A 247 -16.98 -0.88 -2.06
N ILE A 248 -16.66 -0.83 -0.76
CA ILE A 248 -17.43 -0.09 0.25
C ILE A 248 -16.76 1.26 0.46
N GLY A 249 -17.55 2.32 0.34
CA GLY A 249 -17.04 3.68 0.37
C GLY A 249 -16.44 4.12 -0.97
N ARG A 250 -16.20 5.42 -1.05
CA ARG A 250 -15.75 6.16 -2.23
C ARG A 250 -14.67 7.16 -1.81
N PRO A 251 -13.92 7.75 -2.77
CA PRO A 251 -12.98 8.84 -2.48
C PRO A 251 -13.52 9.94 -1.54
N SER A 252 -14.81 10.26 -1.67
CA SER A 252 -15.52 11.24 -0.86
C SER A 252 -15.85 10.77 0.57
N THR A 253 -15.90 9.46 0.82
CA THR A 253 -16.42 8.90 2.09
C THR A 253 -15.39 8.19 2.96
N TYR A 254 -14.23 7.78 2.46
CA TYR A 254 -13.24 7.06 3.31
C TYR A 254 -12.87 7.79 4.60
N ALA A 255 -12.57 9.10 4.52
CA ALA A 255 -12.19 9.88 5.69
C ALA A 255 -13.36 10.12 6.64
N SER A 256 -14.59 10.30 6.12
CA SER A 256 -15.77 10.52 6.94
C SER A 256 -16.22 9.23 7.63
N ILE A 257 -16.18 8.07 6.97
CA ILE A 257 -16.45 6.76 7.57
C ILE A 257 -15.53 6.56 8.77
N ILE A 258 -14.22 6.68 8.57
CA ILE A 258 -13.21 6.46 9.61
C ILE A 258 -13.35 7.43 10.77
N SER A 259 -13.66 8.70 10.50
CA SER A 259 -13.87 9.70 11.56
C SER A 259 -15.17 9.39 12.32
N THR A 260 -16.25 9.08 11.63
CA THR A 260 -17.59 8.86 12.23
C THR A 260 -17.60 7.68 13.19
N ILE A 261 -16.98 6.56 12.82
CA ILE A 261 -16.96 5.37 13.70
C ILE A 261 -16.14 5.59 14.98
N GLN A 262 -15.17 6.50 14.94
CA GLN A 262 -14.39 6.92 16.12
C GLN A 262 -15.17 7.92 16.96
N ASP A 263 -15.71 8.98 16.34
CA ASP A 263 -16.43 10.05 17.01
C ASP A 263 -17.70 9.54 17.71
N ARG A 264 -18.35 8.50 17.18
CA ARG A 264 -19.51 7.83 17.79
C ARG A 264 -19.14 6.81 18.87
N GLY A 265 -17.85 6.57 19.14
CA GLY A 265 -17.39 5.66 20.18
C GLY A 265 -17.58 4.17 19.88
N TYR A 266 -17.68 3.78 18.60
CA TYR A 266 -17.73 2.35 18.22
C TYR A 266 -16.34 1.72 18.18
N VAL A 267 -15.35 2.52 17.82
CA VAL A 267 -13.95 2.11 17.81
C VAL A 267 -13.09 3.21 18.41
N ARG A 268 -11.93 2.82 18.93
CA ARG A 268 -10.86 3.76 19.29
C ARG A 268 -9.57 3.40 18.60
N VAL A 269 -8.73 4.41 18.39
CA VAL A 269 -7.37 4.22 17.88
C VAL A 269 -6.39 4.32 19.04
N GLU A 270 -5.66 3.23 19.28
CA GLU A 270 -4.56 3.18 20.24
C GLU A 270 -3.31 2.70 19.53
N ASN A 271 -2.17 3.36 19.73
CA ASN A 271 -0.92 3.00 19.07
C ASN A 271 -1.07 2.84 17.54
N ARG A 272 -1.91 3.69 16.93
CA ARG A 272 -2.24 3.69 15.49
C ARG A 272 -2.91 2.40 15.00
N ARG A 273 -3.64 1.71 15.88
CA ARG A 273 -4.42 0.52 15.58
C ARG A 273 -5.83 0.65 16.14
N PHE A 274 -6.80 0.12 15.40
CA PHE A 274 -8.20 0.11 15.81
C PHE A 274 -8.48 -0.98 16.83
N TYR A 275 -9.24 -0.60 17.85
CA TYR A 275 -9.86 -1.47 18.82
C TYR A 275 -11.36 -1.22 18.77
N ALA A 276 -12.15 -2.29 18.67
CA ALA A 276 -13.58 -2.21 18.87
C ALA A 276 -13.86 -1.87 20.33
N GLU A 277 -14.79 -0.95 20.55
CA GLU A 277 -15.36 -0.70 21.87
C GLU A 277 -16.49 -1.68 22.14
N LYS A 278 -16.79 -1.94 23.42
CA LYS A 278 -17.91 -2.82 23.80
C LYS A 278 -19.24 -2.40 23.16
N MET A 279 -19.47 -1.09 23.04
CA MET A 279 -20.65 -0.56 22.36
C MET A 279 -20.67 -0.89 20.87
N GLY A 280 -19.49 -0.84 20.20
CA GLY A 280 -19.35 -1.23 18.81
C GLY A 280 -19.67 -2.71 18.58
N GLU A 281 -19.20 -3.59 19.47
CA GLU A 281 -19.51 -5.02 19.43
C GLU A 281 -21.02 -5.25 19.61
N ILE A 282 -21.63 -4.67 20.67
CA ILE A 282 -23.08 -4.83 20.94
C ILE A 282 -23.94 -4.36 19.75
N VAL A 283 -23.61 -3.21 19.15
CA VAL A 283 -24.35 -2.69 17.99
C VAL A 283 -24.16 -3.60 16.78
N THR A 284 -22.94 -4.08 16.54
CA THR A 284 -22.66 -5.00 15.43
C THR A 284 -23.46 -6.28 15.58
N ASP A 285 -23.42 -6.94 16.74
CA ASP A 285 -24.16 -8.18 17.00
C ASP A 285 -25.67 -8.00 16.77
N ARG A 286 -26.24 -6.90 17.27
CA ARG A 286 -27.67 -6.60 17.10
C ARG A 286 -28.05 -6.37 15.64
N LEU A 287 -27.19 -5.70 14.86
CA LEU A 287 -27.45 -5.46 13.45
C LEU A 287 -27.24 -6.73 12.61
N GLU A 288 -26.26 -7.57 12.94
CA GLU A 288 -26.06 -8.86 12.25
C GLU A 288 -27.22 -9.83 12.49
N GLU A 289 -27.78 -9.86 13.71
CA GLU A 289 -28.92 -10.70 14.07
C GLU A 289 -30.22 -10.27 13.38
N ASN A 290 -30.45 -8.96 13.19
CA ASN A 290 -31.75 -8.42 12.79
C ASN A 290 -31.78 -7.79 11.39
N PHE A 291 -30.62 -7.40 10.85
CA PHE A 291 -30.47 -6.67 9.59
C PHE A 291 -29.32 -7.27 8.76
N ARG A 292 -29.35 -8.59 8.57
CA ARG A 292 -28.26 -9.35 7.95
C ARG A 292 -27.89 -8.86 6.56
N GLU A 293 -28.88 -8.44 5.76
CA GLU A 293 -28.64 -7.91 4.42
C GLU A 293 -27.98 -6.53 4.48
N LEU A 294 -28.43 -5.65 5.37
CA LEU A 294 -27.82 -4.34 5.60
C LEU A 294 -26.35 -4.45 6.05
N MET A 295 -26.03 -5.48 6.85
CA MET A 295 -24.66 -5.74 7.33
C MET A 295 -23.81 -6.56 6.35
N ASN A 296 -24.38 -6.98 5.21
CA ASN A 296 -23.64 -7.74 4.22
C ASN A 296 -22.72 -6.81 3.39
N TYR A 297 -21.46 -7.23 3.25
CA TYR A 297 -20.47 -6.46 2.51
C TYR A 297 -20.80 -6.30 1.02
N ASP A 298 -21.26 -7.38 0.38
CA ASP A 298 -21.59 -7.39 -1.05
C ASP A 298 -22.84 -6.55 -1.32
N PHE A 299 -23.84 -6.60 -0.43
CA PHE A 299 -25.01 -5.72 -0.51
C PHE A 299 -24.61 -4.24 -0.42
N THR A 300 -23.75 -3.89 0.54
CA THR A 300 -23.26 -2.52 0.70
C THR A 300 -22.48 -2.05 -0.53
N ALA A 301 -21.62 -2.90 -1.09
CA ALA A 301 -20.88 -2.59 -2.31
C ALA A 301 -21.82 -2.43 -3.52
N GLN A 302 -22.86 -3.27 -3.61
CA GLN A 302 -23.86 -3.19 -4.67
C GLN A 302 -24.69 -1.91 -4.56
N MET A 303 -25.05 -1.47 -3.36
CA MET A 303 -25.73 -0.19 -3.16
C MET A 303 -24.90 0.96 -3.72
N GLU A 304 -23.60 0.98 -3.46
CA GLU A 304 -22.71 2.00 -4.00
C GLU A 304 -22.63 1.94 -5.54
N ASN A 305 -22.62 0.74 -6.13
CA ASN A 305 -22.68 0.59 -7.60
C ASN A 305 -24.00 1.10 -8.18
N SER A 306 -25.13 0.86 -7.51
CA SER A 306 -26.44 1.39 -7.93
C SER A 306 -26.46 2.91 -7.92
N LEU A 307 -25.80 3.55 -6.93
CA LEU A 307 -25.63 5.00 -6.90
C LEU A 307 -24.75 5.52 -8.05
N ASP A 308 -23.69 4.79 -8.41
CA ASP A 308 -22.86 5.13 -9.56
C ASP A 308 -23.65 5.00 -10.88
N GLN A 309 -24.48 3.96 -11.02
CA GLN A 309 -25.39 3.80 -12.17
C GLN A 309 -26.38 4.96 -12.30
N VAL A 310 -26.94 5.43 -11.17
CA VAL A 310 -27.80 6.62 -11.15
C VAL A 310 -27.02 7.86 -11.63
N ALA A 311 -25.79 8.05 -11.15
CA ALA A 311 -24.95 9.18 -11.56
C ALA A 311 -24.62 9.16 -13.06
N ASN A 312 -24.51 7.97 -13.66
CA ASN A 312 -24.23 7.77 -15.08
C ASN A 312 -25.49 7.70 -15.96
N HIS A 313 -26.68 7.97 -15.41
CA HIS A 313 -27.97 7.82 -16.10
C HIS A 313 -28.31 6.40 -16.58
N GLU A 314 -27.71 5.38 -15.96
CA GLU A 314 -27.94 3.95 -16.24
C GLU A 314 -29.05 3.36 -15.37
N ALA A 315 -29.44 4.06 -14.29
CA ALA A 315 -30.55 3.69 -13.40
C ALA A 315 -31.37 4.93 -12.99
N GLU A 316 -32.67 4.73 -12.71
CA GLU A 316 -33.55 5.79 -12.24
C GLU A 316 -33.53 5.83 -10.69
N TRP A 317 -33.32 7.02 -10.13
CA TRP A 317 -33.04 7.17 -8.70
C TRP A 317 -34.23 6.79 -7.80
N LYS A 318 -35.48 7.04 -8.21
CA LYS A 318 -36.66 6.62 -7.42
C LYS A 318 -36.81 5.10 -7.41
N ALA A 319 -36.59 4.43 -8.54
CA ALA A 319 -36.63 2.98 -8.62
C ALA A 319 -35.58 2.33 -7.69
N VAL A 320 -34.36 2.89 -7.63
CA VAL A 320 -33.32 2.43 -6.68
C VAL A 320 -33.79 2.63 -5.23
N LEU A 321 -34.39 3.78 -4.90
CA LEU A 321 -34.93 4.05 -3.57
C LEU A 321 -36.11 3.14 -3.20
N ASP A 322 -37.03 2.90 -4.13
CA ASP A 322 -38.21 2.05 -3.93
C ASP A 322 -37.77 0.60 -3.66
N HIS A 323 -36.79 0.09 -4.41
CA HIS A 323 -36.22 -1.24 -4.20
C HIS A 323 -35.53 -1.34 -2.84
N PHE A 324 -34.64 -0.39 -2.52
CA PHE A 324 -33.97 -0.35 -1.22
C PHE A 324 -34.97 -0.31 -0.05
N PHE A 325 -35.98 0.56 -0.15
CA PHE A 325 -36.95 0.74 0.92
C PHE A 325 -37.86 -0.47 1.08
N SER A 326 -38.20 -1.16 -0.01
CA SER A 326 -38.93 -2.45 0.05
C SER A 326 -38.14 -3.47 0.87
N ASP A 327 -36.86 -3.69 0.56
CA ASP A 327 -36.04 -4.69 1.24
C ASP A 327 -35.76 -4.29 2.71
N PHE A 328 -35.53 -3.00 2.95
CA PHE A 328 -35.33 -2.46 4.29
C PHE A 328 -36.59 -2.58 5.17
N THR A 329 -37.77 -2.20 4.64
CA THR A 329 -39.03 -2.27 5.38
C THR A 329 -39.43 -3.71 5.66
N GLN A 330 -39.14 -4.65 4.76
CA GLN A 330 -39.34 -6.07 5.01
C GLN A 330 -38.55 -6.55 6.25
N GLN A 331 -37.29 -6.13 6.40
CA GLN A 331 -36.48 -6.45 7.58
C GLN A 331 -36.93 -5.70 8.84
N PHE A 332 -37.41 -4.46 8.68
CA PHE A 332 -37.84 -3.62 9.80
C PHE A 332 -39.18 -4.04 10.41
N TRP A 333 -40.15 -4.46 9.57
CA TRP A 333 -41.54 -4.73 9.98
C TRP A 333 -41.90 -6.21 10.13
N HIS A 334 -41.05 -7.17 9.76
CA HIS A 334 -41.26 -8.60 10.11
C HIS A 334 -40.90 -8.92 11.57
N ARG A 335 -41.21 -7.97 12.47
CA ARG A 335 -41.34 -8.19 13.91
C ARG A 335 -42.81 -8.14 14.31
#